data_AF-A0AAQ1F2G2-F1
#
_entry.id   AF-A0AAQ1F2G2-F1
#
_cell.length_a   1.000
_cell.length_b   1.000
_cell.length_c   1.000
_cell.angle_alpha   90.00
_cell.angle_beta   90.00
_cell.angle_gamma   90.00
#
_symmetry.space_group_name_H-M   'P 1'
#
loop_
_entity.id
_entity.type
_entity.pdbx_description
1 polymer ?
#
loop_
_entity_poly.entity_id
_entity_poly.type
_entity_poly.pdbx_seq_one_letter_code
_entity_poly.pdbx_strand_id
1 'polypeptide(L)'
;MVTLALLAAMTGFALSPAPQADKPNVMYMGPHPQPVSTWSASYKFDCGERQVILDIAVSAGRARVSKLDLGRGEAADILPELNRTLATQSFNDVVVTCTRIDPYPSVMFKTFRENTEGGYEPSAVLVSSVGPAAGDVALEDRGLRRGSALRMNSN
;
A
#
# COMPACT_ATOMS: atom_id res chain seq x y z
N MET A 1 63.83 10.03 -37.55
CA MET A 1 62.54 10.65 -37.90
C MET A 1 61.46 9.81 -37.24
N VAL A 2 60.84 10.31 -36.17
CA VAL A 2 59.82 9.59 -35.40
C VAL A 2 58.48 10.26 -35.68
N THR A 3 57.56 9.50 -36.29
CA THR A 3 56.19 9.91 -36.59
C THR A 3 55.34 9.74 -35.33
N LEU A 4 54.88 10.84 -34.73
CA LEU A 4 53.95 10.82 -33.59
C LEU A 4 52.53 10.98 -34.12
N ALA A 5 51.72 9.92 -34.05
CA ALA A 5 50.30 9.95 -34.36
C ALA A 5 49.52 10.45 -33.13
N LEU A 6 48.78 11.54 -33.29
CA LEU A 6 47.92 12.13 -32.27
C LEU A 6 46.57 11.38 -32.25
N LEU A 7 46.30 10.60 -31.19
CA LEU A 7 45.00 9.97 -30.97
C LEU A 7 44.08 10.96 -30.24
N ALA A 8 42.95 11.31 -30.86
CA ALA A 8 41.89 12.10 -30.26
C ALA A 8 41.07 11.25 -29.28
N ALA A 9 41.09 11.60 -27.99
CA ALA A 9 40.22 11.01 -26.98
C ALA A 9 38.86 11.74 -27.00
N MET A 10 37.85 11.11 -27.61
CA MET A 10 36.46 11.55 -27.44
C MET A 10 35.95 11.04 -26.10
N THR A 11 35.92 11.90 -25.09
CA THR A 11 35.19 11.67 -23.84
C THR A 11 33.69 11.77 -24.10
N GLY A 12 33.04 10.62 -24.26
CA GLY A 12 31.59 10.52 -24.24
C GLY A 12 31.08 10.74 -22.81
N PHE A 13 30.37 11.85 -22.59
CA PHE A 13 29.56 12.01 -21.39
C PHE A 13 28.41 11.00 -21.46
N ALA A 14 28.49 9.95 -20.66
CA ALA A 14 27.34 9.10 -20.39
C ALA A 14 26.29 9.94 -19.66
N LEU A 15 25.25 10.36 -20.37
CA LEU A 15 24.04 10.91 -19.77
C LEU A 15 23.42 9.81 -18.92
N SER A 16 23.67 9.85 -17.61
CA SER A 16 22.89 9.06 -16.66
C SER A 16 21.41 9.39 -16.89
N PRO A 17 20.53 8.38 -17.05
CA PRO A 17 19.11 8.64 -17.17
C PRO A 17 18.65 9.43 -15.93
N ALA A 18 17.86 10.48 -16.16
CA ALA A 18 17.23 11.23 -15.08
C ALA A 18 16.51 10.26 -14.14
N PRO A 19 16.57 10.45 -12.81
CA PRO A 19 15.87 9.58 -11.86
C PRO A 19 14.39 9.57 -12.25
N GLN A 20 13.93 8.43 -12.77
CA GLN A 20 12.52 8.24 -13.06
C GLN A 20 11.80 8.39 -11.73
N ALA A 21 10.93 9.40 -11.63
CA ALA A 21 10.08 9.60 -10.47
C ALA A 21 9.35 8.28 -10.18
N ASP A 22 9.69 7.66 -9.05
CA ASP A 22 9.15 6.38 -8.62
C ASP A 22 7.67 6.60 -8.28
N LYS A 23 6.80 6.43 -9.29
CA LYS A 23 5.36 6.58 -9.09
C LYS A 23 4.91 5.44 -8.15
N PRO A 24 4.07 5.73 -7.14
CA PRO A 24 3.58 4.68 -6.27
C PRO A 24 2.86 3.62 -7.10
N ASN A 25 3.26 2.37 -6.91
CA ASN A 25 2.52 1.24 -7.43
C ASN A 25 1.26 1.12 -6.57
N VAL A 26 0.16 1.67 -7.07
CA VAL A 26 -1.17 1.51 -6.49
C VAL A 26 -1.84 0.37 -7.24
N MET A 27 -1.96 -0.78 -6.58
CA MET A 27 -2.78 -1.87 -7.11
C MET A 27 -4.19 -1.77 -6.51
N TYR A 28 -5.18 -1.60 -7.38
CA TYR A 28 -6.59 -1.65 -7.02
C TYR A 28 -7.09 -3.08 -7.18
N MET A 29 -7.59 -3.65 -6.10
CA MET A 29 -8.33 -4.91 -6.20
C MET A 29 -9.75 -4.52 -6.62
N GLY A 30 -10.22 -5.06 -7.74
CA GLY A 30 -11.54 -4.73 -8.26
C GLY A 30 -12.65 -4.95 -7.21
N PRO A 31 -13.87 -4.43 -7.43
CA PRO A 31 -14.98 -4.71 -6.54
C PRO A 31 -15.16 -6.23 -6.37
N HIS A 32 -14.93 -6.72 -5.16
CA HIS A 32 -15.14 -8.12 -4.82
C HIS A 32 -16.65 -8.43 -4.78
N PRO A 33 -17.08 -9.68 -5.04
CA PRO A 33 -18.49 -10.04 -5.06
C PRO A 33 -19.18 -9.51 -3.79
N GLN A 34 -20.37 -8.94 -3.98
CA GLN A 34 -21.17 -8.20 -3.01
C GLN A 34 -21.03 -8.70 -1.56
N PRO A 35 -21.23 -7.83 -0.53
CA PRO A 35 -20.94 -8.08 0.90
C PRO A 35 -21.54 -9.34 1.54
N VAL A 36 -22.29 -10.14 0.81
CA VAL A 36 -22.85 -11.45 1.20
C VAL A 36 -21.96 -12.65 0.86
N SER A 37 -20.92 -12.50 0.03
CA SER A 37 -20.07 -13.64 -0.35
C SER A 37 -18.92 -13.85 0.65
N THR A 38 -18.78 -15.09 1.12
CA THR A 38 -17.63 -15.50 1.93
C THR A 38 -16.49 -15.90 1.01
N TRP A 39 -15.31 -15.33 1.18
CA TRP A 39 -14.14 -15.63 0.37
C TRP A 39 -12.85 -15.41 1.16
N SER A 40 -11.75 -15.96 0.66
CA SER A 40 -10.42 -15.72 1.18
C SER A 40 -9.41 -15.62 0.05
N ALA A 41 -8.37 -14.81 0.24
CA ALA A 41 -7.30 -14.65 -0.71
C ALA A 41 -5.96 -14.43 0.01
N SER A 42 -4.90 -14.89 -0.64
CA SER A 42 -3.52 -14.64 -0.27
C SER A 42 -2.87 -13.81 -1.35
N TYR A 43 -2.32 -12.68 -0.98
CA TYR A 43 -1.70 -11.74 -1.90
C TYR A 43 -0.24 -11.54 -1.55
N LYS A 44 0.55 -11.40 -2.61
CA LYS A 44 1.98 -11.11 -2.54
C LYS A 44 2.28 -10.01 -3.56
N PHE A 45 2.69 -8.85 -3.06
CA PHE A 45 2.99 -7.68 -3.87
C PHE A 45 4.49 -7.44 -3.86
N ASP A 46 5.06 -7.32 -5.06
CA ASP A 46 6.45 -6.96 -5.24
C ASP A 46 6.61 -5.43 -5.18
N CYS A 47 7.30 -4.95 -4.15
CA CYS A 47 7.60 -3.55 -3.90
C CYS A 47 9.09 -3.25 -4.19
N GLY A 48 9.71 -3.96 -5.14
CA GLY A 48 11.11 -3.81 -5.51
C GLY A 48 12.00 -4.71 -4.66
N GLU A 49 12.71 -4.15 -3.69
CA GLU A 49 13.59 -4.94 -2.81
C GLU A 49 12.82 -5.74 -1.75
N ARG A 50 11.50 -5.54 -1.67
CA ARG A 50 10.66 -6.07 -0.59
C ARG A 50 9.35 -6.61 -1.12
N GLN A 51 8.73 -7.47 -0.32
CA GLN A 51 7.45 -8.08 -0.63
C GLN A 51 6.46 -7.75 0.47
N VAL A 52 5.29 -7.24 0.08
CA VAL A 52 4.14 -7.12 0.98
C VAL A 52 3.32 -8.39 0.85
N ILE A 53 3.03 -9.05 1.97
CA ILE A 53 2.21 -10.27 2.00
C ILE A 53 0.96 -9.99 2.82
N LEU A 54 -0.20 -10.38 2.28
CA LEU A 54 -1.50 -10.19 2.93
C LEU A 54 -2.36 -11.44 2.75
N ASP A 55 -2.76 -12.05 3.85
CA ASP A 55 -3.80 -13.08 3.86
C ASP A 55 -5.08 -12.52 4.47
N ILE A 56 -6.15 -12.48 3.68
CA ILE A 56 -7.43 -11.89 4.04
C ILE A 56 -8.57 -12.88 3.80
N ALA A 57 -9.52 -12.94 4.73
CA ALA A 57 -10.80 -13.59 4.57
C ALA A 57 -11.92 -12.58 4.80
N VAL A 58 -12.96 -12.64 3.99
CA VAL A 58 -14.17 -11.84 4.16
C VAL A 58 -15.35 -12.78 4.38
N SER A 59 -16.13 -12.50 5.42
CA SER A 59 -17.35 -13.25 5.75
C SER A 59 -18.42 -12.27 6.22
N ALA A 60 -19.64 -12.40 5.69
CA ALA A 60 -20.74 -11.46 5.96
C ALA A 60 -20.32 -9.97 5.82
N GLY A 61 -19.47 -9.70 4.82
CA GLY A 61 -19.01 -8.34 4.51
C GLY A 61 -18.04 -7.78 5.55
N ARG A 62 -17.46 -8.61 6.42
CA ARG A 62 -16.42 -8.23 7.39
C ARG A 62 -15.12 -8.92 7.04
N ALA A 63 -14.03 -8.15 7.01
CA ALA A 63 -12.70 -8.68 6.73
C ALA A 63 -12.01 -9.16 8.01
N ARG A 64 -11.19 -10.19 7.85
CA ARG A 64 -10.26 -10.71 8.84
C ARG A 64 -8.92 -10.95 8.15
N VAL A 65 -7.85 -10.43 8.74
CA VAL A 65 -6.48 -10.59 8.27
C VAL A 65 -5.79 -11.62 9.15
N SER A 66 -5.31 -12.71 8.55
CA SER A 66 -4.55 -13.76 9.25
C SER A 66 -3.04 -13.58 9.13
N LYS A 67 -2.59 -12.82 8.13
CA LYS A 67 -1.18 -12.52 7.91
C LYS A 67 -1.03 -11.15 7.27
N LEU A 68 -0.09 -10.36 7.77
CA LEU A 68 0.33 -9.11 7.17
C LEU A 68 1.85 -8.96 7.34
N ASP A 69 2.57 -8.89 6.23
CA ASP A 69 3.99 -8.55 6.20
C ASP A 69 4.16 -7.32 5.32
N LEU A 70 4.73 -6.26 5.88
CA LEU A 70 4.97 -5.00 5.17
C LEU A 70 6.40 -4.94 4.60
N GLY A 71 6.99 -6.07 4.27
CA GLY A 71 8.34 -6.17 3.71
C GLY A 71 9.45 -5.96 4.74
N ARG A 72 9.11 -5.94 6.02
CA ARG A 72 10.05 -5.82 7.16
C ARG A 72 9.96 -7.01 8.12
N GLY A 73 9.05 -7.94 7.85
CA GLY A 73 8.66 -9.01 8.76
C GLY A 73 7.17 -8.92 9.08
N GLU A 74 6.69 -9.95 9.77
CA GLU A 74 5.26 -10.08 10.07
C GLU A 74 4.82 -9.03 11.09
N ALA A 75 3.80 -8.25 10.73
CA ALA A 75 3.13 -7.29 11.59
C ALA A 75 2.15 -7.99 12.56
N ALA A 76 2.58 -9.12 13.16
CA ALA A 76 1.72 -9.98 13.97
C ALA A 76 1.09 -9.22 15.16
N ASP A 77 1.86 -8.30 15.75
CA ASP A 77 1.46 -7.53 16.93
C ASP A 77 0.25 -6.62 16.68
N ILE A 78 0.03 -6.16 15.44
CA ILE A 78 -1.09 -5.28 15.10
C ILE A 78 -2.33 -6.05 14.63
N LEU A 79 -2.20 -7.34 14.30
CA LEU A 79 -3.32 -8.15 13.78
C LEU A 79 -4.53 -8.19 14.72
N PRO A 80 -4.40 -8.30 16.05
CA PRO A 80 -5.56 -8.28 16.94
C PRO A 80 -6.36 -6.98 16.86
N GLU A 81 -5.68 -5.82 16.85
CA GLU A 81 -6.34 -4.51 16.79
C GLU A 81 -6.92 -4.25 15.39
N LEU A 82 -6.15 -4.56 14.34
CA LEU A 82 -6.63 -4.48 12.96
C LEU A 82 -7.92 -5.28 12.76
N ASN A 83 -7.95 -6.53 13.23
CA ASN A 83 -9.13 -7.39 13.11
C ASN A 83 -10.30 -6.91 13.95
N ARG A 84 -10.06 -6.34 15.14
CA ARG A 84 -11.12 -5.72 15.94
C ARG A 84 -11.76 -4.56 15.19
N THR A 85 -10.96 -3.71 14.56
CA THR A 85 -11.45 -2.57 13.78
C THR A 85 -12.22 -3.03 12.54
N LEU A 86 -11.66 -3.94 11.75
CA LEU A 86 -12.31 -4.47 10.54
C LEU A 86 -13.61 -5.24 10.83
N ALA A 87 -13.75 -5.86 12.00
CA ALA A 87 -14.98 -6.54 12.39
C ALA A 87 -16.18 -5.58 12.56
N THR A 88 -15.92 -4.29 12.83
CA THR A 88 -16.97 -3.27 13.02
C THR A 88 -17.36 -2.54 11.73
N GLN A 89 -16.68 -2.84 10.61
CA GLN A 89 -16.84 -2.08 9.36
C GLN A 89 -17.11 -3.01 8.17
N SER A 90 -17.98 -2.60 7.25
CA SER A 90 -18.25 -3.34 6.02
C SER A 90 -17.06 -3.23 5.07
N PHE A 91 -16.42 -4.35 4.76
CA PHE A 91 -15.32 -4.41 3.80
C PHE A 91 -15.80 -4.08 2.38
N ASN A 92 -15.00 -3.30 1.66
CA ASN A 92 -15.23 -2.95 0.27
C ASN A 92 -14.07 -3.40 -0.61
N ASP A 93 -12.85 -3.01 -0.24
CA ASP A 93 -11.66 -3.17 -1.08
C ASP A 93 -10.38 -3.06 -0.24
N VAL A 94 -9.26 -3.52 -0.77
CA VAL A 94 -7.92 -3.34 -0.19
C VAL A 94 -6.97 -2.77 -1.23
N VAL A 95 -6.18 -1.77 -0.81
CA VAL A 95 -5.19 -1.10 -1.65
C VAL A 95 -3.83 -1.22 -1.00
N VAL A 96 -2.87 -1.75 -1.74
CA VAL A 96 -1.46 -1.73 -1.34
C VAL A 96 -0.78 -0.57 -2.04
N THR A 97 -0.10 0.26 -1.26
CA THR A 97 0.69 1.39 -1.76
C THR A 97 2.14 1.19 -1.35
N CYS A 98 3.01 1.04 -2.34
CA CYS A 98 4.45 1.00 -2.14
C CYS A 98 5.16 1.54 -3.38
N THR A 99 6.41 1.97 -3.22
CA THR A 99 7.32 2.28 -4.33
C THR A 99 8.58 1.42 -4.19
N ARG A 100 9.43 1.35 -5.22
CA ARG A 100 10.69 0.58 -5.15
C ARG A 100 11.68 1.15 -4.13
N ILE A 101 11.64 2.48 -3.92
CA ILE A 101 12.52 3.20 -3.00
C ILE A 101 11.88 3.48 -1.64
N ASP A 102 10.55 3.33 -1.51
CA ASP A 102 9.83 3.64 -0.28
C ASP A 102 10.15 2.63 0.83
N PRO A 103 10.78 3.06 1.93
CA PRO A 103 11.03 2.18 3.05
C PRO A 103 9.77 1.81 3.84
N TYR A 104 8.62 2.43 3.56
CA TYR A 104 7.42 2.39 4.40
C TYR A 104 6.14 2.03 3.61
N PRO A 105 6.02 0.79 3.11
CA PRO A 105 4.81 0.37 2.40
C PRO A 105 3.59 0.42 3.33
N SER A 106 2.42 0.56 2.71
CA SER A 106 1.15 0.63 3.41
C SER A 106 0.04 -0.19 2.74
N VAL A 107 -0.88 -0.67 3.56
CA VAL A 107 -2.08 -1.40 3.15
C VAL A 107 -3.30 -0.68 3.71
N MET A 108 -4.18 -0.25 2.83
CA MET A 108 -5.42 0.45 3.15
C MET A 108 -6.62 -0.44 2.84
N PHE A 109 -7.37 -0.80 3.87
CA PHE A 109 -8.66 -1.47 3.75
C PHE A 109 -9.73 -0.40 3.61
N LYS A 110 -10.35 -0.28 2.44
CA LYS A 110 -11.52 0.57 2.24
C LYS A 110 -12.74 -0.14 2.79
N THR A 111 -13.51 0.59 3.57
CA THR A 111 -14.64 0.06 4.31
C THR A 111 -15.82 1.04 4.31
N PHE A 112 -16.93 0.61 4.88
CA PHE A 112 -18.05 1.47 5.25
C PHE A 112 -18.37 1.29 6.73
N ARG A 113 -18.56 2.39 7.44
CA ARG A 113 -18.95 2.43 8.84
C ARG A 113 -20.41 2.81 8.95
N GLU A 114 -21.14 2.18 9.86
CA GLU A 114 -22.49 2.61 10.21
C GLU A 114 -22.44 3.95 10.96
N ASN A 115 -23.22 4.92 10.50
CA ASN A 115 -23.33 6.23 11.15
C ASN A 115 -24.47 6.23 12.17
N THR A 116 -24.54 7.27 13.00
CA THR A 116 -25.55 7.39 14.07
C THR A 116 -26.98 7.55 13.56
N GLU A 117 -27.16 7.79 12.26
CA GLU A 117 -28.46 8.00 11.61
C GLU A 117 -28.98 6.73 10.91
N GLY A 118 -28.29 5.59 11.05
CA GLY A 118 -28.69 4.30 10.46
C GLY A 118 -28.31 4.14 8.98
N GLY A 119 -27.33 4.90 8.49
CA GLY A 119 -26.73 4.78 7.17
C GLY A 119 -25.27 4.32 7.20
N TYR A 120 -24.64 4.22 6.03
CA TYR A 120 -23.23 3.85 5.90
C TYR A 120 -22.40 5.02 5.33
N GLU A 121 -21.28 5.33 5.97
CA GLU A 121 -20.30 6.31 5.48
C GLU A 121 -18.98 5.63 5.05
N PRO A 122 -18.33 6.09 3.98
CA PRO A 122 -17.01 5.58 3.60
C PRO A 122 -15.97 5.78 4.71
N SER A 123 -15.19 4.74 4.98
CA SER A 123 -14.10 4.72 5.95
C SER A 123 -12.91 3.95 5.37
N ALA A 124 -11.77 4.02 6.03
CA ALA A 124 -10.62 3.20 5.70
C ALA A 124 -9.81 2.87 6.94
N VAL A 125 -9.30 1.65 7.01
CA VAL A 125 -8.30 1.24 8.01
C VAL A 125 -6.95 1.16 7.30
N LEU A 126 -5.98 1.97 7.72
CA LEU A 126 -4.65 2.04 7.14
C LEU A 126 -3.66 1.35 8.08
N VAL A 127 -2.83 0.50 7.50
CA VAL A 127 -1.67 -0.08 8.17
C VAL A 127 -0.42 0.35 7.40
N SER A 128 0.53 1.00 8.05
CA SER A 128 1.75 1.47 7.41
C SER A 128 2.97 1.13 8.25
N SER A 129 4.07 0.78 7.60
CA SER A 129 5.37 0.72 8.29
C SER A 129 5.78 2.16 8.66
N VAL A 130 6.29 2.36 9.87
CA VAL A 130 6.72 3.67 10.39
C VAL A 130 8.18 3.69 10.86
N GLY A 131 8.85 2.54 10.77
CA GLY A 131 10.22 2.38 11.20
C GLY A 131 10.90 1.19 10.55
N PRO A 132 12.20 1.00 10.84
CA PRO A 132 13.01 -0.02 10.18
C PRO A 132 12.73 -1.45 10.69
N ALA A 133 12.12 -1.63 11.86
CA ALA A 133 11.87 -2.96 12.43
C ALA A 133 10.58 -3.61 11.92
N ALA A 134 10.50 -4.94 12.00
CA ALA A 134 9.34 -5.74 11.60
C ALA A 134 8.03 -5.31 12.27
N GLY A 135 8.09 -4.89 13.54
CA GLY A 135 6.95 -4.46 14.34
C GLY A 135 6.69 -2.95 14.33
N ASP A 136 7.51 -2.15 13.63
CA ASP A 136 7.32 -0.70 13.55
C ASP A 136 6.19 -0.38 12.57
N VAL A 137 4.96 -0.60 13.02
CA VAL A 137 3.75 -0.51 12.21
C VAL A 137 2.73 0.38 12.92
N ALA A 138 2.17 1.33 12.19
CA ALA A 138 1.05 2.15 12.65
C ALA A 138 -0.27 1.61 12.09
N LEU A 139 -1.32 1.69 12.91
CA LEU A 139 -2.70 1.43 12.53
C LEU A 139 -3.50 2.72 12.68
N GLU A 140 -4.19 3.13 11.62
CA GLU A 140 -5.06 4.29 11.65
C GLU A 140 -6.45 3.93 11.14
N ASP A 141 -7.48 4.36 11.86
CA ASP A 141 -8.87 4.21 11.45
C ASP A 141 -9.41 5.57 11.00
N ARG A 142 -9.56 5.76 9.69
CA ARG A 142 -9.89 7.04 9.05
C ARG A 142 -11.33 7.04 8.56
N GLY A 143 -12.11 8.06 8.93
CA GLY A 143 -13.33 8.40 8.21
C GLY A 143 -12.98 9.07 6.88
N LEU A 144 -13.42 8.52 5.75
CA LEU A 144 -13.19 9.12 4.43
C LEU A 144 -14.25 10.20 4.19
N ARG A 145 -14.09 11.38 4.79
CA ARG A 145 -14.99 12.50 4.55
C ARG A 145 -14.99 12.85 3.06
N ARG A 146 -16.18 12.97 2.45
CA ARG A 146 -16.38 13.59 1.13
C ARG A 146 -15.84 15.03 1.18
N GLY A 147 -14.59 15.28 0.77
CA GLY A 147 -14.07 16.65 0.76
C GLY A 147 -12.58 16.89 0.55
N SER A 148 -11.69 15.90 0.68
CA SER A 148 -10.27 16.12 0.39
C SER A 148 -9.95 15.82 -1.07
N ALA A 149 -10.49 16.62 -1.98
CA ALA A 149 -9.87 16.79 -3.28
C ALA A 149 -8.46 17.35 -3.02
N LEU A 150 -7.44 16.54 -3.30
CA LEU A 150 -6.09 17.02 -3.54
C LEU A 150 -6.20 18.15 -4.58
N ARG A 151 -6.11 19.41 -4.14
CA ARG A 151 -5.74 20.51 -5.02
C ARG A 151 -4.31 20.20 -5.47
N MET A 152 -4.18 19.53 -6.62
CA MET A 152 -2.97 19.61 -7.41
C MET A 152 -2.86 21.07 -7.87
N ASN A 153 -2.08 21.84 -7.13
CA ASN A 153 -1.59 23.13 -7.59
C ASN A 153 -0.74 22.85 -8.83
N SER A 154 -1.28 23.18 -10.01
CA SER A 154 -0.49 23.32 -11.22
C SER A 154 0.08 24.74 -11.17
N ASN A 155 1.40 24.84 -10.94
CA ASN A 155 2.18 25.99 -11.34
C ASN A 155 2.62 25.78 -12.79
#